data_AF-A0A847RPD4-F1
#
_entry.id   AF-A0A847RPD4-F1
#
_cell.length_a   1.000
_cell.length_b   1.000
_cell.length_c   1.000
_cell.angle_alpha   90.00
_cell.angle_beta   90.00
_cell.angle_gamma   90.00
#
_symmetry.space_group_name_H-M   'P 1'
#
loop_
_entity.id
_entity.type
_entity.pdbx_description
1 polymer ?
#
loop_
_entity_poly.entity_id
_entity_poly.type
_entity_poly.pdbx_seq_one_letter_code
_entity_poly.pdbx_strand_id
1 'polypeptide(L)'
;MNCSFFKGLVPGLLCSIVLLAACDGGNTKNNPKEKAKVDTLANQPAERQAVSTKTYVDGIISRRKAIAQQLPGISPEAAVKLYNSLALYVDTALAGMSDNETAWLDNYANYYAEEKKKIVPPDSVQRTVDLLATAGIEPWGIGEGYTELRTVPTFYTQLFKNALPADYRSYLQLNADEDTVLYSADAGLGVSFHEVGQRTLNWEQFLETYPNSILAVSARESFERYCEDYLFGQDNTPSFENWQDIASLNQENKDEYLSFVQKHGNTKTAAIVKLFLEKLDTEKSMDRLKQDIRKEIKQAFAERVELLPAQAGFGEAQVNQLTKSVYDTVPTEVANDKVSRALDSLQFFRQDGNTYCLAAFRNEIKDGGAPPSGWVDIWLFKNNNGSWQHVAHELNAGGGGMYGNSGYFNGLVKLGGHSTGIVIVGGITHMGSNVFWDDVLAFSNDRLSSAFSLVTDNSYENGSGTGQCSYNKWQMQPVAGEENYRLVIITGSCMSSNVPLEKTVVPFKNGSYSVPDKLQDRGI
;
A
#
# COMPACT_ATOMS: atom_id res chain seq x y z
N MET A 1 -43.26 50.68 -19.50
CA MET A 1 -44.02 51.70 -20.25
C MET A 1 -43.50 51.71 -21.69
N ASN A 2 -44.41 51.43 -22.63
CA ASN A 2 -44.39 51.63 -24.10
C ASN A 2 -43.21 51.03 -24.90
N CYS A 3 -43.42 50.03 -25.77
CA CYS A 3 -44.01 50.10 -27.14
C CYS A 3 -43.25 51.13 -28.02
N SER A 4 -42.78 50.88 -29.26
CA SER A 4 -43.18 49.94 -30.30
C SER A 4 -42.32 50.14 -31.60
N PHE A 5 -42.17 49.09 -32.42
CA PHE A 5 -42.05 49.01 -33.91
C PHE A 5 -40.81 49.58 -34.66
N PHE A 6 -39.99 48.78 -35.39
CA PHE A 6 -40.11 48.00 -36.66
C PHE A 6 -39.82 48.77 -37.98
N LYS A 7 -38.74 48.38 -38.68
CA LYS A 7 -38.54 48.35 -40.17
C LYS A 7 -37.44 47.28 -40.44
N GLY A 8 -37.73 46.10 -41.02
CA GLY A 8 -37.77 45.81 -42.47
C GLY A 8 -36.34 45.57 -43.00
N LEU A 9 -35.93 44.53 -43.74
CA LEU A 9 -36.56 43.49 -44.56
C LEU A 9 -35.47 42.40 -44.84
N VAL A 10 -35.84 41.11 -44.92
CA VAL A 10 -35.00 39.93 -45.32
C VAL A 10 -35.11 39.70 -46.85
N PRO A 11 -34.37 38.80 -47.57
CA PRO A 11 -34.15 37.34 -47.34
C PRO A 11 -32.67 36.89 -47.55
N GLY A 12 -32.17 35.72 -47.17
CA GLY A 12 -32.69 34.51 -46.57
C GLY A 12 -31.65 33.38 -46.75
N LEU A 13 -31.57 32.45 -45.81
CA LEU A 13 -31.41 31.02 -46.08
C LEU A 13 -31.77 30.22 -44.82
N LEU A 14 -32.81 29.41 -44.93
CA LEU A 14 -33.40 28.54 -43.92
C LEU A 14 -32.80 27.14 -43.99
N CYS A 15 -32.64 26.49 -42.83
CA CYS A 15 -33.25 25.19 -42.50
C CYS A 15 -32.84 24.81 -41.06
N SER A 16 -33.64 25.08 -40.03
CA SER A 16 -34.90 24.44 -39.60
C SER A 16 -34.68 23.26 -38.64
N ILE A 17 -34.75 23.61 -37.35
CA ILE A 17 -35.09 22.74 -36.23
C ILE A 17 -36.62 22.54 -36.26
N VAL A 18 -37.10 21.31 -36.11
CA VAL A 18 -38.51 21.02 -35.82
C VAL A 18 -38.59 20.25 -34.51
N LEU A 19 -39.11 20.92 -33.49
CA LEU A 19 -39.72 20.33 -32.30
C LEU A 19 -41.22 20.19 -32.57
N LEU A 20 -41.78 19.02 -32.34
CA LEU A 20 -43.22 18.84 -32.12
C LEU A 20 -43.42 17.97 -30.89
N ALA A 21 -44.02 18.58 -29.88
CA ALA A 21 -44.66 17.89 -28.77
C ALA A 21 -46.10 17.54 -29.18
N ALA A 22 -46.55 16.34 -28.82
CA ALA A 22 -47.96 16.03 -28.65
C ALA A 22 -48.10 14.92 -27.60
N CYS A 23 -48.80 15.23 -26.52
CA CYS A 23 -49.37 14.26 -25.60
C CYS A 23 -50.67 13.70 -26.22
N ASP A 24 -50.87 12.39 -26.12
CA ASP A 24 -52.23 11.84 -25.98
C ASP A 24 -52.19 10.58 -25.11
N GLY A 25 -53.20 10.46 -24.25
CA GLY A 25 -53.28 9.46 -23.19
C GLY A 25 -53.97 8.17 -23.62
N GLY A 26 -53.51 7.04 -23.09
CA GLY A 26 -54.16 5.74 -23.27
C GLY A 26 -53.52 4.67 -22.39
N ASN A 27 -54.27 4.23 -21.39
CA ASN A 27 -53.86 3.45 -20.23
C ASN A 27 -53.59 1.96 -20.55
N THR A 28 -52.51 1.39 -19.99
CA THR A 28 -52.45 0.14 -19.18
C THR A 28 -51.22 -0.78 -19.43
N LYS A 29 -50.57 -1.08 -18.30
CA LYS A 29 -49.67 -2.21 -17.98
C LYS A 29 -48.33 -2.29 -18.72
N ASN A 30 -47.29 -1.71 -18.11
CA ASN A 30 -45.91 -2.15 -18.32
C ASN A 30 -45.23 -2.43 -16.98
N ASN A 31 -44.84 -3.70 -16.79
CA ASN A 31 -43.80 -4.12 -15.86
C ASN A 31 -42.52 -3.33 -16.13
N PRO A 32 -41.84 -2.74 -15.13
CA PRO A 32 -40.43 -2.45 -15.28
C PRO A 32 -39.67 -3.74 -15.00
N LYS A 33 -39.32 -4.49 -16.06
CA LYS A 33 -38.02 -5.16 -16.07
C LYS A 33 -36.98 -4.05 -16.20
N GLU A 34 -36.66 -3.44 -15.06
CA GLU A 34 -35.48 -2.60 -14.95
C GLU A 34 -34.28 -3.54 -15.13
N LYS A 35 -33.79 -3.63 -16.37
CA LYS A 35 -32.46 -4.19 -16.61
C LYS A 35 -31.52 -3.25 -15.87
N ALA A 36 -30.98 -3.70 -14.75
CA ALA A 36 -29.80 -3.09 -14.16
C ALA A 36 -28.77 -2.97 -15.28
N LYS A 37 -28.60 -1.76 -15.81
CA LYS A 37 -27.39 -1.43 -16.53
C LYS A 37 -26.30 -1.63 -15.50
N VAL A 38 -25.30 -2.43 -15.82
CA VAL A 38 -24.01 -2.35 -15.15
C VAL A 38 -23.58 -0.92 -15.42
N ASP A 39 -23.90 -0.02 -14.48
CA ASP A 39 -23.51 1.38 -14.57
C ASP A 39 -22.03 1.37 -14.88
N THR A 40 -21.71 2.15 -15.92
CA THR A 40 -20.41 2.35 -16.55
C THR A 40 -19.24 1.80 -15.74
N LEU A 41 -18.41 0.99 -16.40
CA LEU A 41 -17.06 0.52 -16.05
C LEU A 41 -16.13 1.64 -15.52
N ALA A 42 -16.54 2.34 -14.47
CA ALA A 42 -15.79 3.38 -13.82
C ALA A 42 -14.80 2.66 -12.92
N ASN A 43 -13.51 2.81 -13.21
CA ASN A 43 -12.42 2.46 -12.30
C ASN A 43 -12.38 3.46 -11.14
N GLN A 44 -13.52 3.74 -10.52
CA GLN A 44 -13.65 4.60 -9.36
C GLN A 44 -14.63 3.95 -8.38
N PRO A 45 -14.36 4.02 -7.06
CA PRO A 45 -15.33 3.63 -6.06
C PRO A 45 -16.67 4.32 -6.33
N ALA A 46 -17.78 3.60 -6.14
CA ALA A 46 -19.08 4.26 -6.11
C ALA A 46 -19.12 5.20 -4.90
N GLU A 47 -19.72 6.40 -5.03
CA GLU A 47 -19.97 7.23 -3.85
C GLU A 47 -20.74 6.42 -2.81
N ARG A 48 -20.32 6.48 -1.54
CA ARG A 48 -21.01 5.81 -0.43
C ARG A 48 -22.40 6.43 -0.33
N GLN A 49 -23.43 5.64 -0.63
CA GLN A 49 -24.82 6.10 -0.52
C GLN A 49 -25.38 5.73 0.86
N ALA A 50 -26.07 6.65 1.52
CA ALA A 50 -26.80 6.33 2.76
C ALA A 50 -28.05 5.50 2.44
N VAL A 51 -27.86 4.20 2.19
CA VAL A 51 -28.93 3.23 1.85
C VAL A 51 -28.93 2.05 2.82
N SER A 52 -30.04 1.33 2.88
CA SER A 52 -30.20 0.19 3.78
C SER A 52 -29.26 -0.97 3.46
N THR A 53 -28.93 -1.79 4.48
CA THR A 53 -28.18 -3.04 4.33
C THR A 53 -28.79 -3.97 3.28
N LYS A 54 -30.13 -4.06 3.24
CA LYS A 54 -30.82 -4.84 2.20
C LYS A 54 -30.52 -4.33 0.79
N THR A 55 -30.48 -3.00 0.60
CA THR A 55 -30.17 -2.38 -0.70
C THR A 55 -28.75 -2.74 -1.16
N TYR A 56 -27.78 -2.73 -0.24
CA TYR A 56 -26.42 -3.17 -0.53
C TYR A 56 -26.34 -4.65 -0.90
N VAL A 57 -26.98 -5.52 -0.12
CA VAL A 57 -27.08 -6.96 -0.38
C VAL A 57 -27.70 -7.24 -1.77
N ASP A 58 -28.84 -6.63 -2.07
CA ASP A 58 -29.50 -6.75 -3.38
C ASP A 58 -28.57 -6.30 -4.52
N GLY A 59 -27.82 -5.22 -4.30
CA GLY A 59 -26.87 -4.65 -5.26
C GLY A 59 -25.68 -5.56 -5.55
N ILE A 60 -25.15 -6.26 -4.53
CA ILE A 60 -24.08 -7.27 -4.69
C ILE A 60 -24.61 -8.46 -5.48
N ILE A 61 -25.78 -9.01 -5.10
CA ILE A 61 -26.39 -10.17 -5.76
C ILE A 61 -26.66 -9.86 -7.24
N SER A 62 -27.24 -8.69 -7.53
CA SER A 62 -27.56 -8.26 -8.90
C SER A 62 -26.31 -8.17 -9.77
N ARG A 63 -25.23 -7.54 -9.27
CA ARG A 63 -23.96 -7.41 -10.01
C ARG A 63 -23.29 -8.76 -10.24
N ARG A 64 -23.20 -9.62 -9.23
CA ARG A 64 -22.65 -10.97 -9.37
C ARG A 64 -23.39 -11.77 -10.45
N LYS A 65 -24.72 -11.69 -10.47
CA LYS A 65 -25.56 -12.33 -11.49
C LYS A 65 -25.30 -11.76 -12.89
N ALA A 66 -25.20 -10.44 -13.02
CA ALA A 66 -24.92 -9.78 -14.29
C ALA A 66 -23.51 -10.10 -14.83
N ILE A 67 -22.52 -10.19 -13.95
CA ILE A 67 -21.14 -10.59 -14.29
C ILE A 67 -21.13 -12.06 -14.73
N ALA A 68 -21.75 -12.96 -13.97
CA ALA A 68 -21.79 -14.39 -14.31
C ALA A 68 -22.36 -14.65 -15.73
N GLN A 69 -23.31 -13.84 -16.19
CA GLN A 69 -23.86 -13.90 -17.54
C GLN A 69 -22.89 -13.40 -18.62
N GLN A 70 -21.97 -12.50 -18.27
CA GLN A 70 -20.97 -11.93 -19.17
C GLN A 70 -19.69 -12.76 -19.24
N LEU A 71 -19.34 -13.53 -18.21
CA LEU A 71 -18.09 -14.30 -18.18
C LEU A 71 -17.87 -15.32 -19.32
N PRO A 72 -18.88 -16.01 -19.87
CA PRO A 72 -18.64 -16.98 -20.94
C PRO A 72 -18.04 -16.32 -22.20
N GLY A 73 -16.82 -16.71 -22.57
CA GLY A 73 -16.19 -16.31 -23.84
C GLY A 73 -15.58 -14.91 -23.87
N ILE A 74 -15.49 -14.18 -22.75
CA ILE A 74 -14.81 -12.88 -22.71
C ILE A 74 -13.29 -13.04 -22.62
N SER A 75 -12.57 -11.99 -23.01
CA SER A 75 -11.12 -11.95 -22.84
C SER A 75 -10.73 -11.83 -21.36
N PRO A 76 -9.54 -12.31 -20.95
CA PRO A 76 -9.03 -12.11 -19.60
C PRO A 76 -8.98 -10.64 -19.18
N GLU A 77 -8.66 -9.72 -20.10
CA GLU A 77 -8.63 -8.28 -19.84
C GLU A 77 -10.02 -7.73 -19.54
N ALA A 78 -11.05 -8.23 -20.23
CA ALA A 78 -12.44 -7.85 -19.94
C ALA A 78 -12.90 -8.45 -18.60
N ALA A 79 -12.50 -9.68 -18.27
CA ALA A 79 -12.78 -10.29 -16.98
C ALA A 79 -12.16 -9.50 -15.81
N VAL A 80 -10.92 -9.01 -15.97
CA VAL A 80 -10.27 -8.13 -14.98
C VAL A 80 -11.06 -6.86 -14.74
N LYS A 81 -11.59 -6.21 -15.80
CA LYS A 81 -12.44 -5.03 -15.64
C LYS A 81 -13.72 -5.32 -14.85
N LEU A 82 -14.35 -6.47 -15.10
CA LEU A 82 -15.52 -6.91 -14.31
C LEU A 82 -15.16 -7.22 -12.86
N TYR A 83 -13.98 -7.82 -12.62
CA TYR A 83 -13.46 -8.07 -11.27
C TYR A 83 -13.23 -6.76 -10.51
N ASN A 84 -12.48 -5.82 -11.09
CA ASN A 84 -12.19 -4.53 -10.47
C ASN A 84 -13.50 -3.77 -10.15
N SER A 85 -14.43 -3.73 -11.10
CA SER A 85 -15.74 -3.08 -10.88
C SER A 85 -16.54 -3.72 -9.75
N LEU A 86 -16.52 -5.06 -9.63
CA LEU A 86 -17.19 -5.75 -8.53
C LEU A 86 -16.49 -5.49 -7.19
N ALA A 87 -15.15 -5.62 -7.15
CA ALA A 87 -14.38 -5.46 -5.92
C ALA A 87 -14.54 -4.05 -5.33
N LEU A 88 -14.46 -3.02 -6.18
CA LEU A 88 -14.72 -1.64 -5.78
C LEU A 88 -16.13 -1.47 -5.18
N TYR A 89 -17.15 -2.02 -5.84
CA TYR A 89 -18.52 -1.91 -5.33
C TYR A 89 -18.73 -2.68 -4.03
N VAL A 90 -18.16 -3.88 -3.92
CA VAL A 90 -18.29 -4.74 -2.74
C VAL A 90 -17.64 -4.06 -1.54
N ASP A 91 -16.46 -3.50 -1.69
CA ASP A 91 -15.83 -2.77 -0.60
C ASP A 91 -16.66 -1.57 -0.15
N THR A 92 -17.19 -0.76 -1.08
CA THR A 92 -18.08 0.36 -0.74
C THR A 92 -19.32 -0.13 0.00
N ALA A 93 -19.90 -1.24 -0.45
CA ALA A 93 -21.06 -1.85 0.16
C ALA A 93 -20.76 -2.38 1.56
N LEU A 94 -19.61 -3.04 1.77
CA LEU A 94 -19.17 -3.53 3.08
C LEU A 94 -19.05 -2.37 4.07
N ALA A 95 -18.40 -1.26 3.70
CA ALA A 95 -18.32 -0.08 4.54
C ALA A 95 -19.71 0.46 4.92
N GLY A 96 -20.60 0.65 3.93
CA GLY A 96 -21.95 1.14 4.20
C GLY A 96 -22.81 0.18 5.03
N MET A 97 -22.62 -1.13 4.89
CA MET A 97 -23.29 -2.11 5.75
C MET A 97 -22.71 -2.11 7.17
N SER A 98 -21.39 -2.03 7.33
CA SER A 98 -20.76 -1.93 8.65
C SER A 98 -21.25 -0.70 9.42
N ASP A 99 -21.41 0.44 8.75
CA ASP A 99 -21.98 1.66 9.35
C ASP A 99 -23.44 1.46 9.80
N ASN A 100 -24.26 0.81 8.97
CA ASN A 100 -25.66 0.53 9.30
C ASN A 100 -25.80 -0.45 10.47
N GLU A 101 -24.86 -1.38 10.59
CA GLU A 101 -24.96 -2.55 11.45
C GLU A 101 -24.04 -2.47 12.70
N THR A 102 -23.37 -1.34 12.92
CA THR A 102 -22.36 -1.14 13.99
C THR A 102 -22.87 -1.61 15.36
N ALA A 103 -24.12 -1.28 15.70
CA ALA A 103 -24.69 -1.56 17.02
C ALA A 103 -24.66 -3.04 17.42
N TRP A 104 -24.88 -3.97 16.48
CA TRP A 104 -24.78 -5.40 16.80
C TRP A 104 -23.41 -5.98 16.48
N LEU A 105 -22.66 -5.41 15.52
CA LEU A 105 -21.29 -5.82 15.23
C LEU A 105 -20.40 -5.67 16.47
N ASP A 106 -20.49 -4.53 17.17
CA ASP A 106 -19.75 -4.25 18.42
C ASP A 106 -20.10 -5.23 19.56
N ASN A 107 -21.24 -5.91 19.46
CA ASN A 107 -21.73 -6.85 20.46
C ASN A 107 -21.69 -8.30 19.99
N TYR A 108 -21.27 -8.57 18.76
CA TYR A 108 -21.47 -9.88 18.13
C TYR A 108 -20.68 -10.97 18.85
N ALA A 109 -19.45 -10.68 19.26
CA ALA A 109 -18.61 -11.59 20.04
C ALA A 109 -19.24 -11.95 21.40
N ASN A 110 -20.01 -11.04 22.01
CA ASN A 110 -20.68 -11.25 23.30
C ASN A 110 -21.85 -12.25 23.22
N TYR A 111 -22.27 -12.61 22.00
CA TYR A 111 -23.28 -13.66 21.79
C TYR A 111 -22.69 -15.07 21.79
N TYR A 112 -21.41 -15.25 22.12
CA TYR A 112 -20.80 -16.57 22.28
C TYR A 112 -21.42 -17.34 23.44
N ALA A 113 -21.94 -18.54 23.13
CA ALA A 113 -22.53 -19.45 24.09
C ALA A 113 -21.55 -20.59 24.39
N GLU A 114 -20.89 -20.54 25.55
CA GLU A 114 -19.88 -21.52 26.01
C GLU A 114 -20.40 -22.96 25.93
N GLU A 115 -21.65 -23.20 26.31
CA GLU A 115 -22.25 -24.52 26.33
C GLU A 115 -22.48 -25.11 24.93
N LYS A 116 -22.56 -24.26 23.90
CA LYS A 116 -22.73 -24.65 22.49
C LYS A 116 -21.46 -24.47 21.68
N LYS A 117 -20.42 -23.85 22.26
CA LYS A 117 -19.16 -23.47 21.61
C LYS A 117 -19.36 -22.74 20.28
N LYS A 118 -20.33 -21.81 20.24
CA LYS A 118 -20.65 -21.02 19.04
C LYS A 118 -21.35 -19.72 19.38
N ILE A 119 -21.34 -18.78 18.44
CA ILE A 119 -22.13 -17.55 18.49
C ILE A 119 -23.62 -17.89 18.33
N VAL A 120 -24.46 -17.39 19.23
CA VAL A 120 -25.93 -17.54 19.22
C VAL A 120 -26.56 -16.15 19.43
N PRO A 121 -26.71 -15.36 18.35
CA PRO A 121 -27.20 -14.01 18.46
C PRO A 121 -28.74 -13.98 18.62
N PRO A 122 -29.34 -12.86 19.06
CA PRO A 122 -30.79 -12.69 19.07
C PRO A 122 -31.42 -12.87 17.68
N ASP A 123 -32.69 -13.30 17.62
CA ASP A 123 -33.42 -13.56 16.36
C ASP A 123 -33.40 -12.38 15.36
N SER A 124 -33.33 -11.15 15.84
CA SER A 124 -33.22 -9.95 15.00
C SER A 124 -31.87 -9.88 14.30
N VAL A 125 -30.78 -10.14 15.03
CA VAL A 125 -29.41 -10.15 14.50
C VAL A 125 -29.22 -11.35 13.58
N GLN A 126 -29.73 -12.53 13.96
CA GLN A 126 -29.66 -13.72 13.10
C GLN A 126 -30.33 -13.48 11.74
N ARG A 127 -31.49 -12.78 11.70
CA ARG A 127 -32.14 -12.41 10.44
C ARG A 127 -31.28 -11.50 9.55
N THR A 128 -30.52 -10.57 10.14
CA THR A 128 -29.58 -9.74 9.40
C THR A 128 -28.40 -10.56 8.90
N VAL A 129 -27.83 -11.45 9.73
CA VAL A 129 -26.75 -12.36 9.33
C VAL A 129 -27.20 -13.26 8.17
N ASP A 130 -28.41 -13.81 8.24
CA ASP A 130 -28.98 -14.65 7.17
C ASP A 130 -29.16 -13.84 5.87
N LEU A 131 -29.59 -12.57 5.97
CA LEU A 131 -29.68 -11.66 4.83
C LEU A 131 -28.30 -11.41 4.20
N LEU A 132 -27.27 -11.09 5.00
CA LEU A 132 -25.90 -10.88 4.54
C LEU A 132 -25.34 -12.13 3.84
N ALA A 133 -25.59 -13.31 4.42
CA ALA A 133 -25.15 -14.58 3.88
C ALA A 133 -25.70 -14.83 2.46
N THR A 134 -26.88 -14.31 2.10
CA THR A 134 -27.41 -14.42 0.73
C THR A 134 -26.54 -13.74 -0.34
N ALA A 135 -25.75 -12.74 0.05
CA ALA A 135 -24.78 -12.09 -0.83
C ALA A 135 -23.39 -12.73 -0.75
N GLY A 136 -23.15 -13.66 0.18
CA GLY A 136 -21.82 -14.20 0.48
C GLY A 136 -21.02 -13.28 1.40
N ILE A 137 -21.68 -12.61 2.34
CA ILE A 137 -21.08 -11.76 3.36
C ILE A 137 -21.29 -12.40 4.71
N GLU A 138 -20.28 -12.33 5.57
CA GLU A 138 -20.32 -12.89 6.92
C GLU A 138 -19.73 -11.91 7.95
N PRO A 139 -20.22 -11.96 9.20
CA PRO A 139 -19.51 -11.35 10.32
C PRO A 139 -18.24 -12.15 10.62
N TRP A 140 -17.15 -11.45 10.89
CA TRP A 140 -15.84 -12.01 11.18
C TRP A 140 -15.26 -11.36 12.43
N GLY A 141 -15.11 -12.15 13.49
CA GLY A 141 -14.49 -11.68 14.72
C GLY A 141 -12.99 -11.51 14.50
N ILE A 142 -12.45 -10.32 14.75
CA ILE A 142 -11.05 -9.96 14.46
C ILE A 142 -10.19 -9.77 15.72
N GLY A 143 -10.72 -10.13 16.89
CA GLY A 143 -10.04 -9.97 18.19
C GLY A 143 -10.69 -8.90 19.07
N GLU A 144 -10.35 -8.90 20.36
CA GLU A 144 -10.81 -7.92 21.38
C GLU A 144 -12.33 -7.63 21.42
N GLY A 145 -13.16 -8.56 20.95
CA GLY A 145 -14.61 -8.37 20.84
C GLY A 145 -15.08 -7.63 19.58
N TYR A 146 -14.16 -7.14 18.73
CA TYR A 146 -14.48 -6.51 17.45
C TYR A 146 -14.91 -7.54 16.40
N THR A 147 -15.91 -7.16 15.61
CA THR A 147 -16.43 -7.95 14.50
C THR A 147 -16.61 -7.07 13.28
N GLU A 148 -16.07 -7.50 12.15
CA GLU A 148 -16.21 -6.82 10.87
C GLU A 148 -17.11 -7.61 9.91
N LEU A 149 -17.62 -6.95 8.87
CA LEU A 149 -18.25 -7.62 7.75
C LEU A 149 -17.21 -7.86 6.64
N ARG A 150 -17.15 -9.09 6.14
CA ARG A 150 -16.29 -9.46 5.00
C ARG A 150 -17.00 -10.34 4.00
N THR A 151 -16.42 -10.49 2.82
CA THR A 151 -16.84 -11.56 1.89
C THR A 151 -16.37 -12.92 2.38
N VAL A 152 -17.17 -13.96 2.14
CA VAL A 152 -16.71 -15.35 2.34
C VAL A 152 -15.47 -15.64 1.48
N PRO A 153 -14.55 -16.53 1.89
CA PRO A 153 -13.25 -16.66 1.21
C PRO A 153 -13.34 -16.98 -0.28
N THR A 154 -14.36 -17.73 -0.69
CA THR A 154 -14.54 -18.16 -2.09
C THR A 154 -15.33 -17.19 -2.97
N PHE A 155 -15.65 -15.99 -2.47
CA PHE A 155 -16.56 -15.04 -3.10
C PHE A 155 -16.17 -14.69 -4.55
N TYR A 156 -14.89 -14.36 -4.78
CA TYR A 156 -14.36 -14.02 -6.11
C TYR A 156 -13.98 -15.26 -6.91
N THR A 157 -13.32 -16.24 -6.29
CA THR A 157 -12.78 -17.42 -6.98
C THR A 157 -13.89 -18.28 -7.60
N GLN A 158 -15.03 -18.45 -6.92
CA GLN A 158 -16.19 -19.18 -7.45
C GLN A 158 -16.88 -18.45 -8.62
N LEU A 159 -16.89 -17.12 -8.61
CA LEU A 159 -17.53 -16.34 -9.66
C LEU A 159 -16.68 -16.35 -10.94
N PHE A 160 -15.42 -15.95 -10.83
CA PHE A 160 -14.55 -15.70 -11.98
C PHE A 160 -13.86 -16.96 -12.52
N LYS A 161 -13.57 -17.95 -11.67
CA LYS A 161 -12.95 -19.24 -12.06
C LYS A 161 -11.78 -19.04 -13.04
N ASN A 162 -11.85 -19.65 -14.22
CA ASN A 162 -10.80 -19.62 -15.24
C ASN A 162 -10.85 -18.38 -16.16
N ALA A 163 -11.82 -17.47 -15.98
CA ALA A 163 -11.96 -16.29 -16.84
C ALA A 163 -10.87 -15.24 -16.59
N LEU A 164 -10.28 -15.21 -15.39
CA LEU A 164 -9.21 -14.29 -15.04
C LEU A 164 -7.84 -14.77 -15.56
N PRO A 165 -6.89 -13.85 -15.79
CA PRO A 165 -5.48 -14.15 -15.99
C PRO A 165 -4.88 -15.02 -14.86
N ALA A 166 -3.80 -15.74 -15.16
CA ALA A 166 -3.23 -16.72 -14.24
C ALA A 166 -2.69 -16.10 -12.93
N ASP A 167 -2.13 -14.90 -12.99
CA ASP A 167 -1.68 -14.13 -11.82
C ASP A 167 -2.87 -13.75 -10.93
N TYR A 168 -3.95 -13.20 -11.48
CA TYR A 168 -5.18 -12.90 -10.73
C TYR A 168 -5.78 -14.14 -10.07
N ARG A 169 -5.85 -15.26 -10.79
CA ARG A 169 -6.38 -16.51 -10.21
C ARG A 169 -5.53 -17.01 -9.05
N SER A 170 -4.21 -16.98 -9.20
CA SER A 170 -3.28 -17.43 -8.16
C SER A 170 -3.38 -16.53 -6.93
N TYR A 171 -3.37 -15.20 -7.13
CA TYR A 171 -3.49 -14.22 -6.05
C TYR A 171 -4.80 -14.36 -5.26
N LEU A 172 -5.94 -14.45 -5.97
CA LEU A 172 -7.24 -14.60 -5.34
C LEU A 172 -7.40 -15.95 -4.64
N GLN A 173 -6.76 -17.01 -5.15
CA GLN A 173 -6.76 -18.30 -4.49
C GLN A 173 -5.95 -18.28 -3.19
N LEU A 174 -4.77 -17.64 -3.19
CA LEU A 174 -3.98 -17.47 -1.96
C LEU A 174 -4.77 -16.73 -0.88
N ASN A 175 -5.39 -15.60 -1.22
CA ASN A 175 -6.25 -14.88 -0.28
C ASN A 175 -7.41 -15.76 0.20
N ALA A 176 -8.10 -16.46 -0.71
CA ALA A 176 -9.22 -17.33 -0.35
C ALA A 176 -8.82 -18.50 0.58
N ASP A 177 -7.62 -19.06 0.41
CA ASP A 177 -7.12 -20.13 1.28
C ASP A 177 -6.74 -19.57 2.65
N GLU A 178 -6.09 -18.41 2.67
CA GLU A 178 -5.65 -17.74 3.90
C GLU A 178 -6.79 -17.16 4.74
N ASP A 179 -7.88 -16.71 4.09
CA ASP A 179 -9.07 -16.13 4.73
C ASP A 179 -9.96 -17.17 5.42
N THR A 180 -9.65 -18.46 5.30
CA THR A 180 -10.38 -19.53 6.02
C THR A 180 -10.15 -19.52 7.52
N VAL A 181 -9.07 -18.90 7.99
CA VAL A 181 -8.70 -18.82 9.41
C VAL A 181 -8.08 -17.46 9.72
N LEU A 182 -8.41 -16.91 10.89
CA LEU A 182 -7.85 -15.65 11.36
C LEU A 182 -6.40 -15.90 11.80
N TYR A 183 -5.44 -15.42 11.00
CA TYR A 183 -4.03 -15.68 11.28
C TYR A 183 -3.47 -14.80 12.39
N SER A 184 -4.05 -13.62 12.61
CA SER A 184 -3.55 -12.60 13.52
C SER A 184 -4.70 -11.77 14.07
N ALA A 185 -4.68 -11.54 15.38
CA ALA A 185 -5.63 -10.70 16.11
C ALA A 185 -4.97 -10.19 17.39
N ASP A 186 -5.20 -8.92 17.76
CA ASP A 186 -4.60 -8.30 18.96
C ASP A 186 -3.09 -8.55 19.07
N ALA A 187 -2.35 -8.31 17.97
CA ALA A 187 -0.92 -8.60 17.86
C ALA A 187 -0.52 -10.03 18.32
N GLY A 188 -1.41 -11.00 18.17
CA GLY A 188 -1.20 -12.41 18.45
C GLY A 188 -1.52 -13.29 17.23
N LEU A 189 -0.64 -14.23 16.92
CA LEU A 189 -0.82 -15.23 15.89
C LEU A 189 -1.91 -16.23 16.31
N GLY A 190 -2.97 -16.33 15.50
CA GLY A 190 -4.06 -17.30 15.62
C GLY A 190 -3.79 -18.64 14.91
N VAL A 191 -2.62 -18.76 14.27
CA VAL A 191 -2.13 -19.95 13.56
C VAL A 191 -0.73 -20.32 14.03
N SER A 192 -0.28 -21.53 13.74
CA SER A 192 1.07 -21.97 14.10
C SER A 192 2.16 -21.24 13.30
N PHE A 193 3.38 -21.15 13.87
CA PHE A 193 4.56 -20.65 13.14
C PHE A 193 4.78 -21.41 11.82
N HIS A 194 4.52 -22.72 11.82
CA HIS A 194 4.57 -23.54 10.60
C HIS A 194 3.66 -23.01 9.49
N GLU A 195 2.41 -22.66 9.83
CA GLU A 195 1.46 -22.09 8.88
C GLU A 195 1.89 -20.70 8.39
N VAL A 196 2.48 -19.86 9.26
CA VAL A 196 3.03 -18.56 8.84
C VAL A 196 4.20 -18.75 7.86
N GLY A 197 5.09 -19.71 8.13
CA GLY A 197 6.17 -20.09 7.22
C GLY A 197 5.65 -20.59 5.86
N GLN A 198 4.58 -21.39 5.84
CA GLN A 198 3.94 -21.85 4.61
C GLN A 198 3.29 -20.71 3.82
N ARG A 199 2.62 -19.76 4.49
CA ARG A 199 2.09 -18.54 3.85
C ARG A 199 3.21 -17.72 3.21
N THR A 200 4.34 -17.56 3.92
CA THR A 200 5.53 -16.88 3.38
C THR A 200 6.02 -17.52 2.08
N LEU A 201 6.12 -18.86 2.04
CA LEU A 201 6.50 -19.60 0.83
C LEU A 201 5.51 -19.43 -0.32
N ASN A 202 4.21 -19.43 -0.03
CA ASN A 202 3.18 -19.26 -1.04
C ASN A 202 3.29 -17.88 -1.74
N TRP A 203 3.52 -16.83 -0.96
CA TRP A 203 3.72 -15.48 -1.49
C TRP A 203 5.06 -15.33 -2.22
N GLU A 204 6.13 -15.99 -1.75
CA GLU A 204 7.39 -16.09 -2.49
C GLU A 204 7.17 -16.74 -3.87
N GLN A 205 6.49 -17.88 -3.93
CA GLN A 205 6.22 -18.59 -5.18
C GLN A 205 5.40 -17.73 -6.16
N PHE A 206 4.42 -16.96 -5.66
CA PHE A 206 3.67 -16.02 -6.47
C PHE A 206 4.59 -14.97 -7.11
N LEU A 207 5.49 -14.38 -6.32
CA LEU A 207 6.42 -13.34 -6.78
C LEU A 207 7.45 -13.86 -7.77
N GLU A 208 7.92 -15.10 -7.62
CA GLU A 208 8.80 -15.74 -8.59
C GLU A 208 8.08 -16.08 -9.90
N THR A 209 6.82 -16.48 -9.83
CA THR A 209 6.02 -16.87 -11.00
C THR A 209 5.51 -15.65 -11.77
N TYR A 210 5.11 -14.58 -11.06
CA TYR A 210 4.46 -13.41 -11.63
C TYR A 210 5.12 -12.07 -11.23
N PRO A 211 6.45 -11.90 -11.41
CA PRO A 211 7.18 -10.72 -10.95
C PRO A 211 6.72 -9.40 -11.61
N ASN A 212 6.07 -9.50 -12.78
CA ASN A 212 5.58 -8.35 -13.55
C ASN A 212 4.08 -8.08 -13.37
N SER A 213 3.39 -8.86 -12.52
CA SER A 213 1.96 -8.66 -12.25
C SER A 213 1.70 -7.29 -11.63
N ILE A 214 0.52 -6.74 -11.90
CA ILE A 214 0.00 -5.56 -11.17
C ILE A 214 -0.16 -5.85 -9.66
N LEU A 215 -0.33 -7.13 -9.31
CA LEU A 215 -0.53 -7.60 -7.94
C LEU A 215 0.79 -7.85 -7.19
N ALA A 216 1.93 -7.75 -7.87
CA ALA A 216 3.24 -8.10 -7.30
C ALA A 216 3.64 -7.22 -6.11
N VAL A 217 3.25 -5.94 -6.09
CA VAL A 217 3.57 -5.07 -4.94
C VAL A 217 2.80 -5.51 -3.70
N SER A 218 1.48 -5.74 -3.81
CA SER A 218 0.67 -6.24 -2.69
C SER A 218 1.09 -7.64 -2.24
N ALA A 219 1.46 -8.52 -3.18
CA ALA A 219 2.03 -9.82 -2.85
C ALA A 219 3.36 -9.72 -2.10
N ARG A 220 4.21 -8.74 -2.44
CA ARG A 220 5.46 -8.47 -1.72
C ARG A 220 5.18 -8.04 -0.29
N GLU A 221 4.22 -7.14 -0.05
CA GLU A 221 3.85 -6.74 1.31
C GLU A 221 3.36 -7.93 2.16
N SER A 222 2.55 -8.83 1.58
CA SER A 222 2.17 -10.07 2.26
C SER A 222 3.38 -10.93 2.58
N PHE A 223 4.29 -11.14 1.61
CA PHE A 223 5.55 -11.85 1.85
C PHE A 223 6.38 -11.22 2.98
N GLU A 224 6.58 -9.90 2.95
CA GLU A 224 7.41 -9.20 3.92
C GLU A 224 6.83 -9.32 5.34
N ARG A 225 5.53 -9.07 5.48
CA ARG A 225 4.82 -9.20 6.76
C ARG A 225 4.86 -10.62 7.30
N TYR A 226 4.51 -11.62 6.48
CA TYR A 226 4.53 -13.02 6.93
C TYR A 226 5.93 -13.51 7.25
N CYS A 227 6.95 -13.10 6.48
CA CYS A 227 8.32 -13.47 6.78
C CYS A 227 8.81 -12.84 8.09
N GLU A 228 8.41 -11.61 8.39
CA GLU A 228 8.73 -10.95 9.65
C GLU A 228 8.03 -11.63 10.84
N ASP A 229 6.71 -11.82 10.75
CA ASP A 229 5.91 -12.52 11.75
C ASP A 229 6.41 -13.95 11.98
N TYR A 230 6.85 -14.64 10.93
CA TYR A 230 7.41 -15.99 11.03
C TYR A 230 8.70 -16.03 11.86
N LEU A 231 9.55 -15.01 11.77
CA LEU A 231 10.87 -15.01 12.43
C LEU A 231 10.83 -14.43 13.84
N PHE A 232 10.01 -13.40 14.05
CA PHE A 232 9.96 -12.63 15.29
C PHE A 232 8.68 -12.85 16.10
N GLY A 233 7.63 -13.40 15.50
CA GLY A 233 6.31 -13.46 16.10
C GLY A 233 5.69 -12.07 16.21
N GLN A 234 4.61 -11.99 16.97
CA GLN A 234 3.94 -10.72 17.30
C GLN A 234 3.96 -10.48 18.82
N ASP A 235 3.51 -9.31 19.27
CA ASP A 235 3.64 -8.85 20.67
C ASP A 235 2.92 -9.75 21.69
N ASN A 236 1.88 -10.50 21.31
CA ASN A 236 1.20 -11.46 22.18
C ASN A 236 1.57 -12.92 21.88
N THR A 237 2.40 -13.16 20.86
CA THR A 237 2.86 -14.51 20.44
C THR A 237 4.29 -14.44 19.91
N PRO A 238 5.26 -14.08 20.75
CA PRO A 238 6.61 -13.82 20.29
C PRO A 238 7.37 -15.08 19.95
N SER A 239 8.35 -14.94 19.06
CA SER A 239 9.31 -16.02 18.83
C SER A 239 10.28 -16.19 20.00
N PHE A 240 10.41 -15.19 20.86
CA PHE A 240 11.36 -15.09 21.97
C PHE A 240 10.63 -14.99 23.31
N GLU A 241 11.12 -15.64 24.37
CA GLU A 241 10.56 -15.47 25.73
C GLU A 241 10.73 -14.02 26.24
N ASN A 242 11.82 -13.36 25.83
CA ASN A 242 12.08 -11.96 26.11
C ASN A 242 12.45 -11.22 24.81
N TRP A 243 11.59 -10.32 24.35
CA TRP A 243 11.77 -9.53 23.13
C TRP A 243 13.06 -8.73 23.01
N GLN A 244 13.79 -8.53 24.11
CA GLN A 244 15.05 -7.79 24.16
C GLN A 244 16.28 -8.69 24.25
N ASP A 245 16.10 -10.00 24.42
CA ASP A 245 17.19 -10.97 24.57
C ASP A 245 17.20 -11.97 23.41
N ILE A 246 18.21 -11.86 22.55
CA ILE A 246 18.42 -12.77 21.41
C ILE A 246 18.54 -14.23 21.87
N ALA A 247 19.14 -14.48 23.03
CA ALA A 247 19.36 -15.83 23.54
C ALA A 247 18.06 -16.51 24.01
N SER A 248 16.97 -15.75 24.13
CA SER A 248 15.67 -16.23 24.61
C SER A 248 14.76 -16.79 23.50
N LEU A 249 15.30 -17.07 22.31
CA LEU A 249 14.52 -17.70 21.24
C LEU A 249 13.91 -19.03 21.73
N ASN A 250 12.59 -19.16 21.59
CA ASN A 250 11.87 -20.37 21.97
C ASN A 250 12.42 -21.58 21.21
N GLN A 251 12.71 -22.68 21.93
CA GLN A 251 13.31 -23.87 21.34
C GLN A 251 12.43 -24.49 20.25
N GLU A 252 11.11 -24.50 20.43
CA GLU A 252 10.16 -24.99 19.43
C GLU A 252 10.26 -24.22 18.11
N ASN A 253 10.35 -22.90 18.18
CA ASN A 253 10.51 -22.04 16.99
C ASN A 253 11.87 -22.27 16.33
N LYS A 254 12.94 -22.42 17.12
CA LYS A 254 14.27 -22.76 16.58
C LYS A 254 14.26 -24.10 15.84
N ASP A 255 13.60 -25.11 16.38
CA ASP A 255 13.47 -26.43 15.74
C ASP A 255 12.64 -26.35 14.44
N GLU A 256 11.57 -25.56 14.43
CA GLU A 256 10.77 -25.27 13.23
C GLU A 256 11.63 -24.59 12.15
N TYR A 257 12.42 -23.57 12.50
CA TYR A 257 13.30 -22.87 11.55
C TYR A 257 14.37 -23.79 10.96
N LEU A 258 14.98 -24.67 11.78
CA LEU A 258 15.94 -25.66 11.31
C LEU A 258 15.29 -26.68 10.35
N SER A 259 14.08 -27.16 10.70
CA SER A 259 13.26 -28.03 9.85
C SER A 259 12.89 -27.35 8.53
N PHE A 260 12.52 -26.07 8.58
CA PHE A 260 12.17 -25.27 7.41
C PHE A 260 13.35 -25.15 6.44
N VAL A 261 14.55 -24.78 6.94
CA VAL A 261 15.77 -24.70 6.12
C VAL A 261 16.13 -26.06 5.53
N GLN A 262 15.94 -27.15 6.26
CA GLN A 262 16.20 -28.51 5.75
C GLN A 262 15.25 -28.88 4.59
N LYS A 263 13.97 -28.55 4.69
CA LYS A 263 12.95 -28.90 3.69
C LYS A 263 12.94 -27.97 2.48
N HIS A 264 13.22 -26.69 2.69
CA HIS A 264 13.04 -25.61 1.70
C HIS A 264 14.35 -24.88 1.39
N GLY A 265 15.51 -25.50 1.62
CA GLY A 265 16.83 -24.83 1.53
C GLY A 265 17.20 -24.15 0.20
N ASN A 266 16.40 -24.33 -0.86
CA ASN A 266 16.56 -23.66 -2.15
C ASN A 266 15.69 -22.41 -2.33
N THR A 267 14.87 -22.03 -1.34
CA THR A 267 13.99 -20.85 -1.38
C THR A 267 14.68 -19.61 -0.83
N LYS A 268 14.19 -18.42 -1.20
CA LYS A 268 14.67 -17.14 -0.66
C LYS A 268 14.34 -17.04 0.82
N THR A 269 13.16 -17.48 1.23
CA THR A 269 12.75 -17.55 2.64
C THR A 269 13.71 -18.39 3.45
N ALA A 270 14.11 -19.58 2.97
CA ALA A 270 15.07 -20.41 3.69
C ALA A 270 16.46 -19.76 3.80
N ALA A 271 16.88 -18.99 2.80
CA ALA A 271 18.11 -18.21 2.89
C ALA A 271 18.02 -17.12 3.98
N ILE A 272 16.88 -16.44 4.12
CA ILE A 272 16.62 -15.45 5.17
C ILE A 272 16.58 -16.13 6.55
N VAL A 273 15.87 -17.25 6.69
CA VAL A 273 15.80 -18.03 7.94
C VAL A 273 17.19 -18.52 8.36
N LYS A 274 17.99 -18.99 7.40
CA LYS A 274 19.38 -19.40 7.67
C LYS A 274 20.21 -18.21 8.18
N LEU A 275 20.10 -17.05 7.54
CA LEU A 275 20.78 -15.84 8.00
C LEU A 275 20.32 -15.42 9.40
N PHE A 276 19.02 -15.48 9.67
CA PHE A 276 18.45 -15.21 11.00
C PHE A 276 19.12 -16.12 12.05
N LEU A 277 19.17 -17.43 11.81
CA LEU A 277 19.81 -18.40 12.70
C LEU A 277 21.31 -18.10 12.92
N GLU A 278 22.05 -17.74 11.86
CA GLU A 278 23.47 -17.33 11.96
C GLU A 278 23.66 -16.03 12.75
N LYS A 279 22.69 -15.11 12.66
CA LYS A 279 22.70 -13.81 13.34
C LYS A 279 22.39 -13.90 14.82
N LEU A 280 21.66 -14.93 15.28
CA LEU A 280 21.41 -15.17 16.70
C LEU A 280 22.71 -15.29 17.51
N ASP A 281 23.76 -15.86 16.93
CA ASP A 281 25.05 -16.07 17.60
C ASP A 281 26.03 -14.90 17.44
N THR A 282 25.78 -13.99 16.49
CA THR A 282 26.75 -12.97 16.08
C THR A 282 26.32 -11.54 16.38
N GLU A 283 25.02 -11.29 16.49
CA GLU A 283 24.48 -9.96 16.72
C GLU A 283 24.44 -9.57 18.20
N LYS A 284 24.61 -8.28 18.49
CA LYS A 284 24.77 -7.78 19.86
C LYS A 284 23.49 -7.27 20.50
N SER A 285 22.46 -6.96 19.70
CA SER A 285 21.17 -6.48 20.19
C SER A 285 20.01 -6.87 19.28
N MET A 286 18.82 -6.99 19.87
CA MET A 286 17.59 -7.29 19.14
C MET A 286 17.27 -6.26 18.06
N ASP A 287 17.56 -4.98 18.32
CA ASP A 287 17.36 -3.91 17.33
C ASP A 287 18.21 -4.12 16.09
N ARG A 288 19.48 -4.50 16.26
CA ARG A 288 20.38 -4.79 15.14
C ARG A 288 19.95 -6.04 14.39
N LEU A 289 19.54 -7.09 15.10
CA LEU A 289 19.03 -8.32 14.48
C LEU A 289 17.80 -8.01 13.62
N LYS A 290 16.82 -7.28 14.16
CA LYS A 290 15.61 -6.87 13.42
C LYS A 290 15.96 -6.01 12.21
N GLN A 291 16.87 -5.03 12.36
CA GLN A 291 17.31 -4.18 11.25
C GLN A 291 17.93 -5.00 10.11
N ASP A 292 18.87 -5.89 10.42
CA ASP A 292 19.56 -6.72 9.43
C ASP A 292 18.58 -7.65 8.70
N ILE A 293 17.67 -8.29 9.42
CA ILE A 293 16.73 -9.25 8.85
C ILE A 293 15.61 -8.57 8.05
N ARG A 294 14.99 -7.51 8.57
CA ARG A 294 13.98 -6.73 7.82
C ARG A 294 14.55 -6.20 6.51
N LYS A 295 15.82 -5.80 6.51
CA LYS A 295 16.52 -5.37 5.29
C LYS A 295 16.62 -6.51 4.26
N GLU A 296 17.01 -7.71 4.67
CA GLU A 296 17.11 -8.86 3.76
C GLU A 296 15.74 -9.31 3.23
N ILE A 297 14.70 -9.24 4.08
CA ILE A 297 13.30 -9.47 3.69
C ILE A 297 12.89 -8.51 2.56
N LYS A 298 13.05 -7.19 2.76
CA LYS A 298 12.73 -6.16 1.75
C LYS A 298 13.51 -6.33 0.45
N GLN A 299 14.73 -6.88 0.53
CA GLN A 299 15.62 -7.08 -0.62
C GLN A 299 15.45 -8.46 -1.31
N ALA A 300 14.51 -9.30 -0.86
CA ALA A 300 14.30 -10.63 -1.44
C ALA A 300 13.81 -10.57 -2.90
N PHE A 301 12.97 -9.58 -3.23
CA PHE A 301 12.35 -9.40 -4.55
C PHE A 301 12.62 -8.03 -5.19
N ALA A 302 13.51 -7.24 -4.58
CA ALA A 302 14.02 -6.01 -5.15
C ALA A 302 15.43 -6.22 -5.70
N GLU A 303 15.75 -5.53 -6.78
CA GLU A 303 17.12 -5.44 -7.28
C GLU A 303 18.04 -4.79 -6.23
N ARG A 304 19.06 -5.53 -5.79
CA ARG A 304 19.85 -5.16 -4.60
C ARG A 304 20.80 -4.01 -4.87
N VAL A 305 20.72 -2.99 -4.02
CA VAL A 305 21.86 -2.09 -3.74
C VAL A 305 22.79 -2.84 -2.79
N GLU A 306 24.07 -2.96 -3.15
CA GLU A 306 25.06 -3.65 -2.32
C GLU A 306 25.35 -2.81 -1.07
N LEU A 307 24.66 -3.11 0.02
CA LEU A 307 24.88 -2.43 1.28
C LEU A 307 26.10 -3.02 2.00
N LEU A 308 26.89 -2.15 2.60
CA LEU A 308 28.09 -2.51 3.34
C LEU A 308 27.83 -2.39 4.86
N PRO A 309 28.56 -3.16 5.70
CA PRO A 309 28.54 -2.94 7.14
C PRO A 309 29.12 -1.56 7.49
N ALA A 310 28.93 -1.14 8.74
CA ALA A 310 29.53 0.07 9.27
C ALA A 310 31.06 0.10 9.02
N GLN A 311 31.57 1.24 8.57
CA GLN A 311 32.97 1.37 8.18
C GLN A 311 33.80 1.92 9.35
N ALA A 312 34.91 1.25 9.67
CA ALA A 312 35.76 1.65 10.78
C ALA A 312 36.29 3.09 10.59
N GLY A 313 36.20 3.91 11.64
CA GLY A 313 36.70 5.28 11.64
C GLY A 313 35.82 6.30 10.89
N PHE A 314 34.63 5.90 10.42
CA PHE A 314 33.67 6.82 9.83
C PHE A 314 32.27 6.62 10.39
N GLY A 315 31.84 7.55 11.23
CA GLY A 315 30.52 7.57 11.83
C GLY A 315 30.04 9.01 12.06
N GLU A 316 29.09 9.16 12.98
CA GLU A 316 28.43 10.44 13.26
C GLU A 316 29.40 11.60 13.49
N ALA A 317 30.46 11.41 14.27
CA ALA A 317 31.44 12.46 14.55
C ALA A 317 32.13 12.97 13.27
N GLN A 318 32.53 12.07 12.37
CA GLN A 318 33.16 12.44 11.10
C GLN A 318 32.17 13.11 10.15
N VAL A 319 30.94 12.58 10.08
CA VAL A 319 29.88 13.18 9.26
C VAL A 319 29.61 14.60 9.74
N ASN A 320 29.38 14.80 11.04
CA ASN A 320 29.13 16.12 11.62
C ASN A 320 30.29 17.10 11.37
N GLN A 321 31.55 16.64 11.42
CA GLN A 321 32.69 17.46 11.07
C GLN A 321 32.68 17.89 9.60
N LEU A 322 32.36 16.96 8.68
CA LEU A 322 32.37 17.22 7.25
C LEU A 322 31.19 18.07 6.76
N THR A 323 30.03 17.97 7.41
CA THR A 323 28.84 18.77 7.06
C THR A 323 28.84 20.15 7.70
N LYS A 324 29.60 20.35 8.79
CA LYS A 324 29.60 21.58 9.59
C LYS A 324 29.76 22.87 8.77
N SER A 325 30.73 22.91 7.86
CA SER A 325 31.01 24.13 7.10
C SER A 325 29.83 24.61 6.26
N VAL A 326 29.02 23.68 5.76
CA VAL A 326 27.80 24.02 5.02
C VAL A 326 26.70 24.40 5.99
N TYR A 327 26.41 23.57 7.00
CA TYR A 327 25.34 23.85 7.96
C TYR A 327 25.54 25.15 8.76
N ASP A 328 26.77 25.57 9.03
CA ASP A 328 27.08 26.87 9.66
C ASP A 328 26.69 28.06 8.76
N THR A 329 26.48 27.84 7.45
CA THR A 329 26.14 28.87 6.46
C THR A 329 24.72 28.78 5.92
N VAL A 330 23.99 27.68 6.18
CA VAL A 330 22.60 27.51 5.74
C VAL A 330 21.71 28.50 6.51
N PRO A 331 21.04 29.45 5.83
CA PRO A 331 20.11 30.35 6.47
C PRO A 331 18.98 29.54 7.13
N THR A 332 18.61 29.87 8.36
CA THR A 332 17.36 29.37 8.94
C THR A 332 16.22 30.18 8.33
N GLU A 333 15.42 29.57 7.45
CA GLU A 333 14.36 30.25 6.70
C GLU A 333 13.28 30.90 7.58
N VAL A 334 13.21 30.51 8.86
CA VAL A 334 12.31 31.11 9.85
C VAL A 334 13.11 32.04 10.73
N ALA A 335 12.95 33.35 10.50
CA ALA A 335 13.52 34.39 11.33
C ALA A 335 12.97 34.25 12.76
N ASN A 336 13.79 33.66 13.65
CA ASN A 336 13.68 33.53 15.12
C ASN A 336 13.64 32.10 15.68
N ASP A 337 13.41 31.06 14.86
CA ASP A 337 13.28 29.69 15.38
C ASP A 337 14.56 28.87 15.22
N LYS A 338 14.92 28.10 16.27
CA LYS A 338 16.10 27.22 16.26
C LYS A 338 15.77 25.91 15.53
N VAL A 339 16.38 25.71 14.37
CA VAL A 339 16.35 24.42 13.66
C VAL A 339 17.13 23.38 14.48
N SER A 340 16.44 22.33 14.90
CA SER A 340 17.04 21.13 15.50
C SER A 340 17.45 20.18 14.38
N ARG A 341 18.74 19.88 14.27
CA ARG A 341 19.28 18.95 13.26
C ARG A 341 19.80 17.69 13.94
N ALA A 342 19.33 16.53 13.53
CA ALA A 342 19.77 15.24 14.07
C ALA A 342 20.17 14.31 12.93
N LEU A 343 21.30 13.61 13.08
CA LEU A 343 21.64 12.51 12.19
C LEU A 343 20.65 11.38 12.43
N ASP A 344 19.86 11.05 11.41
CA ASP A 344 18.79 10.06 11.49
C ASP A 344 19.27 8.69 11.01
N SER A 345 19.93 8.67 9.85
CA SER A 345 20.34 7.43 9.19
C SER A 345 21.74 7.54 8.62
N LEU A 346 22.51 6.44 8.72
CA LEU A 346 23.84 6.30 8.15
C LEU A 346 23.95 4.97 7.41
N GLN A 347 24.02 5.01 6.07
CA GLN A 347 24.02 3.81 5.23
C GLN A 347 25.26 3.74 4.34
N PHE A 348 26.01 2.65 4.45
CA PHE A 348 27.13 2.37 3.57
C PHE A 348 26.70 1.49 2.42
N PHE A 349 27.19 1.76 1.22
CA PHE A 349 26.86 1.00 0.02
C PHE A 349 27.99 1.05 -1.02
N ARG A 350 28.00 0.06 -1.92
CA ARG A 350 28.90 0.00 -3.06
C ARG A 350 28.14 0.33 -4.34
N GLN A 351 28.74 1.19 -5.17
CA GLN A 351 28.26 1.49 -6.53
C GLN A 351 29.47 1.70 -7.44
N ASP A 352 29.44 1.09 -8.63
CA ASP A 352 30.51 1.22 -9.64
C ASP A 352 31.91 0.92 -9.08
N GLY A 353 32.01 -0.07 -8.18
CA GLY A 353 33.26 -0.45 -7.50
C GLY A 353 33.73 0.51 -6.40
N ASN A 354 33.04 1.64 -6.21
CA ASN A 354 33.35 2.63 -5.18
C ASN A 354 32.53 2.38 -3.91
N THR A 355 33.11 2.73 -2.76
CA THR A 355 32.45 2.65 -1.46
C THR A 355 31.93 4.03 -1.07
N TYR A 356 30.63 4.12 -0.80
CA TYR A 356 29.92 5.33 -0.41
C TYR A 356 29.31 5.22 0.99
N CYS A 357 29.03 6.39 1.57
CA CYS A 357 28.26 6.56 2.78
C CYS A 357 27.20 7.62 2.53
N LEU A 358 25.93 7.26 2.76
CA LEU A 358 24.81 8.18 2.83
C LEU A 358 24.57 8.54 4.30
N ALA A 359 24.44 9.83 4.59
CA ALA A 359 23.96 10.34 5.86
C ALA A 359 22.67 11.15 5.63
N ALA A 360 21.58 10.74 6.27
CA ALA A 360 20.32 11.48 6.27
C ALA A 360 20.18 12.23 7.59
N PHE A 361 19.92 13.54 7.50
CA PHE A 361 19.64 14.38 8.67
C PHE A 361 18.16 14.73 8.69
N ARG A 362 17.52 14.54 9.86
CA ARG A 362 16.18 15.04 10.11
C ARG A 362 16.28 16.42 10.75
N ASN A 363 15.54 17.37 10.19
CA ASN A 363 15.51 18.75 10.64
C ASN A 363 14.10 19.11 11.13
N GLU A 364 14.02 19.80 12.26
CA GLU A 364 12.76 20.15 12.91
C GLU A 364 12.78 21.57 13.45
N ILE A 365 11.64 22.26 13.35
CA ILE A 365 11.42 23.58 13.95
C ILE A 365 10.58 23.41 15.21
N LYS A 366 11.17 23.62 16.39
CA LYS A 366 10.53 23.33 17.68
C LYS A 366 9.42 24.31 18.07
N ASP A 367 9.50 25.56 17.60
CA ASP A 367 8.61 26.66 18.02
C ASP A 367 7.65 27.15 16.91
N GLY A 368 7.63 26.49 15.75
CA GLY A 368 6.91 26.93 14.54
C GLY A 368 5.38 26.71 14.53
N GLY A 369 4.78 26.41 15.69
CA GLY A 369 3.37 26.00 15.81
C GLY A 369 3.16 24.49 15.66
N ALA A 370 1.97 24.00 16.04
CA ALA A 370 1.58 22.61 15.91
C ALA A 370 0.78 22.39 14.60
N PRO A 371 1.10 21.36 13.79
CA PRO A 371 2.23 20.43 13.91
C PRO A 371 3.62 21.04 13.64
N PRO A 372 4.70 20.54 14.27
CA PRO A 372 6.07 20.98 14.02
C PRO A 372 6.45 20.79 12.55
N SER A 373 7.14 21.77 11.97
CA SER A 373 7.61 21.69 10.59
C SER A 373 8.95 20.97 10.53
N GLY A 374 9.19 20.17 9.48
CA GLY A 374 10.46 19.50 9.30
C GLY A 374 10.73 18.99 7.89
N TRP A 375 11.98 18.59 7.66
CA TRP A 375 12.47 18.06 6.38
C TRP A 375 13.69 17.15 6.58
N VAL A 376 14.11 16.49 5.50
CA VAL A 376 15.30 15.65 5.44
C VAL A 376 16.37 16.30 4.56
N ASP A 377 17.60 16.34 5.04
CA ASP A 377 18.78 16.63 4.22
C ASP A 377 19.55 15.34 3.93
N ILE A 378 20.10 15.21 2.72
CA ILE A 378 20.89 14.04 2.31
C ILE A 378 22.33 14.46 2.04
N TRP A 379 23.27 13.68 2.55
CA TRP A 379 24.70 13.84 2.33
C TRP A 379 25.31 12.54 1.83
N LEU A 380 26.25 12.65 0.90
CA LEU A 380 26.99 11.53 0.36
C LEU A 380 28.49 11.77 0.46
N PHE A 381 29.17 10.72 0.91
CA PHE A 381 30.61 10.67 1.06
C PHE A 381 31.16 9.49 0.30
N LYS A 382 32.35 9.65 -0.27
CA LYS A 382 33.09 8.60 -0.99
C LYS A 382 34.35 8.25 -0.23
N ASN A 383 34.64 6.96 -0.14
CA ASN A 383 35.90 6.47 0.40
C ASN A 383 36.96 6.41 -0.71
N ASN A 384 38.03 7.18 -0.53
CA ASN A 384 39.22 7.18 -1.35
C ASN A 384 40.38 6.63 -0.53
N ASN A 385 40.64 5.32 -0.64
CA ASN A 385 41.73 4.62 0.03
C ASN A 385 41.78 4.85 1.56
N GLY A 386 40.63 4.76 2.23
CA GLY A 386 40.52 4.95 3.68
C GLY A 386 40.24 6.39 4.11
N SER A 387 40.32 7.37 3.19
CA SER A 387 39.91 8.75 3.45
C SER A 387 38.50 9.01 2.94
N TRP A 388 37.63 9.55 3.78
CA TRP A 388 36.26 9.88 3.41
C TRP A 388 36.13 11.35 3.02
N GLN A 389 35.50 11.61 1.89
CA GLN A 389 35.32 12.95 1.33
C GLN A 389 33.87 13.17 0.94
N HIS A 390 33.35 14.36 1.21
CA HIS A 390 32.04 14.79 0.73
C HIS A 390 32.05 14.87 -0.80
N VAL A 391 31.03 14.28 -1.44
CA VAL A 391 30.89 14.28 -2.91
C VAL A 391 29.60 14.92 -3.40
N ALA A 392 28.50 14.80 -2.65
CA ALA A 392 27.23 15.41 -2.98
C ALA A 392 26.38 15.62 -1.72
N HIS A 393 25.47 16.59 -1.77
CA HIS A 393 24.40 16.76 -0.81
C HIS A 393 23.19 17.39 -1.47
N GLU A 394 22.02 17.19 -0.86
CA GLU A 394 20.77 17.86 -1.19
C GLU A 394 20.15 18.33 0.12
N LEU A 395 20.01 19.65 0.28
CA LEU A 395 19.30 20.24 1.41
C LEU A 395 17.81 20.31 1.07
N ASN A 396 16.93 20.10 2.06
CA ASN A 396 15.49 19.98 1.83
C ASN A 396 15.14 18.91 0.79
N ALA A 397 15.83 17.77 0.85
CA ALA A 397 15.71 16.65 -0.09
C ALA A 397 14.31 16.01 -0.12
N GLY A 398 13.52 16.21 0.94
CA GLY A 398 12.14 15.77 1.06
C GLY A 398 11.62 16.01 2.48
N GLY A 399 10.43 15.50 2.78
CA GLY A 399 9.79 15.66 4.08
C GLY A 399 8.63 16.66 4.09
N GLY A 400 7.84 16.63 5.17
CA GLY A 400 6.47 17.12 5.22
C GLY A 400 6.26 18.63 5.42
N GLY A 401 7.27 19.49 5.37
CA GLY A 401 7.07 20.94 5.33
C GLY A 401 6.25 21.53 6.50
N MET A 402 5.49 22.61 6.24
CA MET A 402 4.65 23.25 7.25
C MET A 402 3.43 22.37 7.57
N TYR A 403 3.26 22.02 8.85
CA TYR A 403 2.21 21.12 9.36
C TYR A 403 2.35 19.64 8.98
N GLY A 404 3.51 19.20 8.49
CA GLY A 404 3.78 17.78 8.22
C GLY A 404 4.81 17.14 9.13
N ASN A 405 4.87 15.82 9.10
CA ASN A 405 5.98 15.09 9.72
C ASN A 405 7.28 15.49 9.01
N SER A 406 8.37 15.63 9.76
CA SER A 406 9.71 15.97 9.27
C SER A 406 10.19 15.10 8.10
N GLY A 407 9.56 13.94 7.90
CA GLY A 407 9.93 12.94 6.92
C GLY A 407 11.10 12.11 7.42
N TYR A 408 11.41 11.05 6.69
CA TYR A 408 12.47 10.14 7.05
C TYR A 408 13.05 9.44 5.83
N PHE A 409 14.31 9.01 5.95
CA PHE A 409 14.93 8.12 4.99
C PHE A 409 14.32 6.73 5.10
N ASN A 410 13.77 6.22 4.00
CA ASN A 410 13.13 4.90 3.98
C ASN A 410 14.07 3.80 3.44
N GLY A 411 14.92 4.12 2.47
CA GLY A 411 15.85 3.12 1.93
C GLY A 411 16.51 3.50 0.62
N LEU A 412 17.33 2.56 0.12
CA LEU A 412 17.97 2.64 -1.19
C LEU A 412 17.34 1.64 -2.16
N VAL A 413 17.17 2.06 -3.41
CA VAL A 413 16.68 1.23 -4.52
C VAL A 413 17.61 1.34 -5.71
N LYS A 414 17.67 0.32 -6.58
CA LYS A 414 18.35 0.48 -7.87
C LYS A 414 17.46 1.20 -8.87
N LEU A 415 18.00 2.24 -9.51
CA LEU A 415 17.38 2.92 -10.66
C LEU A 415 17.94 2.44 -11.99
N GLY A 416 19.04 1.68 -11.97
CA GLY A 416 19.73 1.16 -13.14
C GLY A 416 21.07 0.53 -12.75
N GLY A 417 21.87 0.16 -13.74
CA GLY A 417 23.20 -0.43 -13.52
C GLY A 417 24.18 0.51 -12.79
N HIS A 418 24.03 1.83 -12.99
CA HIS A 418 24.96 2.87 -12.52
C HIS A 418 24.27 3.97 -11.69
N SER A 419 23.07 3.69 -11.17
CA SER A 419 22.32 4.67 -10.39
C SER A 419 21.57 4.04 -9.23
N THR A 420 21.73 4.67 -8.06
CA THR A 420 21.02 4.33 -6.82
C THR A 420 19.99 5.41 -6.52
N GLY A 421 18.76 4.99 -6.25
CA GLY A 421 17.68 5.84 -5.76
C GLY A 421 17.70 5.91 -4.24
N ILE A 422 17.51 7.10 -3.70
CA ILE A 422 17.42 7.40 -2.27
C ILE A 422 15.97 7.79 -2.01
N VAL A 423 15.24 6.98 -1.22
CA VAL A 423 13.81 7.15 -0.97
C VAL A 423 13.61 7.90 0.34
N ILE A 424 12.93 9.04 0.26
CA ILE A 424 12.57 9.88 1.40
C ILE A 424 11.04 9.91 1.47
N VAL A 425 10.49 9.54 2.62
CA VAL A 425 9.04 9.58 2.85
C VAL A 425 8.71 10.89 3.54
N GLY A 426 7.74 11.61 2.98
CA GLY A 426 7.13 12.80 3.58
C GLY A 426 5.63 12.59 3.83
N GLY A 427 5.04 13.46 4.63
CA GLY A 427 3.59 13.45 4.81
C GLY A 427 3.06 14.57 5.70
N ILE A 428 1.79 14.89 5.51
CA ILE A 428 1.02 15.91 6.23
C ILE A 428 -0.30 15.31 6.69
N THR A 429 -0.61 15.51 7.98
CA THR A 429 -1.93 15.20 8.56
C THR A 429 -2.53 16.49 9.11
N HIS A 430 -3.65 16.93 8.53
CA HIS A 430 -4.29 18.18 8.93
C HIS A 430 -5.80 18.19 8.63
N MET A 431 -6.62 18.49 9.65
CA MET A 431 -8.07 18.73 9.52
C MET A 431 -8.85 17.65 8.74
N GLY A 432 -8.53 16.38 8.97
CA GLY A 432 -9.15 15.24 8.30
C GLY A 432 -8.44 14.79 7.02
N SER A 433 -7.48 15.57 6.51
CA SER A 433 -6.58 15.16 5.42
C SER A 433 -5.38 14.40 5.96
N ASN A 434 -5.04 13.28 5.32
CA ASN A 434 -3.81 12.52 5.48
C ASN A 434 -3.17 12.35 4.11
N VAL A 435 -2.00 12.95 3.89
CA VAL A 435 -1.30 12.88 2.62
C VAL A 435 0.14 12.43 2.86
N PHE A 436 0.57 11.39 2.16
CA PHE A 436 1.93 10.85 2.20
C PHE A 436 2.49 10.77 0.78
N TRP A 437 3.81 10.92 0.67
CA TRP A 437 4.50 10.84 -0.61
C TRP A 437 5.93 10.36 -0.45
N ASP A 438 6.45 9.81 -1.55
CA ASP A 438 7.85 9.43 -1.68
C ASP A 438 8.55 10.42 -2.61
N ASP A 439 9.58 11.07 -2.09
CA ASP A 439 10.55 11.84 -2.86
C ASP A 439 11.78 10.96 -3.11
N VAL A 440 12.13 10.74 -4.38
CA VAL A 440 13.26 9.88 -4.76
C VAL A 440 14.34 10.71 -5.44
N LEU A 441 15.55 10.70 -4.87
CA LEU A 441 16.75 11.24 -5.49
C LEU A 441 17.53 10.16 -6.22
N ALA A 442 18.04 10.45 -7.41
CA ALA A 442 18.99 9.62 -8.13
C ALA A 442 20.43 10.05 -7.79
N PHE A 443 21.23 9.10 -7.32
CA PHE A 443 22.67 9.22 -7.17
C PHE A 443 23.40 8.50 -8.29
N SER A 444 24.18 9.23 -9.08
CA SER A 444 25.03 8.70 -10.14
C SER A 444 26.18 9.66 -10.43
N ASN A 445 27.36 9.12 -10.77
CA ASN A 445 28.54 9.91 -11.10
C ASN A 445 28.87 10.99 -10.04
N ASP A 446 28.83 10.61 -8.77
CA ASP A 446 29.09 11.50 -7.63
C ASP A 446 28.18 12.75 -7.58
N ARG A 447 26.95 12.66 -8.15
CA ARG A 447 25.95 13.73 -8.16
C ARG A 447 24.58 13.24 -7.74
N LEU A 448 23.84 14.13 -7.09
CA LEU A 448 22.41 13.97 -6.79
C LEU A 448 21.57 14.71 -7.83
N SER A 449 20.39 14.16 -8.10
CA SER A 449 19.36 14.77 -8.93
C SER A 449 17.99 14.24 -8.51
N SER A 450 16.92 15.01 -8.71
CA SER A 450 15.57 14.51 -8.48
C SER A 450 15.22 13.44 -9.52
N ALA A 451 14.81 12.26 -9.06
CA ALA A 451 14.35 11.18 -9.93
C ALA A 451 12.85 11.29 -10.19
N PHE A 452 12.05 11.35 -9.11
CA PHE A 452 10.61 11.60 -9.14
C PHE A 452 10.06 11.88 -7.73
N SER A 453 8.83 12.40 -7.69
CA SER A 453 7.97 12.42 -6.50
C SER A 453 6.69 11.65 -6.81
N LEU A 454 6.10 10.98 -5.83
CA LEU A 454 4.83 10.27 -5.97
C LEU A 454 4.03 10.37 -4.67
N VAL A 455 2.79 10.83 -4.75
CA VAL A 455 1.83 10.76 -3.65
C VAL A 455 1.38 9.32 -3.49
N THR A 456 1.77 8.70 -2.38
CA THR A 456 1.52 7.28 -2.07
C THR A 456 0.18 7.09 -1.37
N ASP A 457 -0.26 8.08 -0.60
CA ASP A 457 -1.57 8.14 0.02
C ASP A 457 -2.04 9.58 0.05
N ASN A 458 -3.30 9.80 -0.29
CA ASN A 458 -4.00 11.04 -0.09
C ASN A 458 -5.42 10.66 0.29
N SER A 459 -5.82 10.88 1.53
CA SER A 459 -7.16 10.61 2.00
C SER A 459 -7.70 11.81 2.75
N TYR A 460 -9.00 12.07 2.58
CA TYR A 460 -9.72 13.10 3.31
C TYR A 460 -10.96 12.50 3.96
N GLU A 461 -11.01 12.56 5.28
CA GLU A 461 -12.17 12.19 6.07
C GLU A 461 -12.94 13.44 6.51
N ASN A 462 -14.25 13.43 6.29
CA ASN A 462 -15.16 14.43 6.82
C ASN A 462 -16.18 13.76 7.78
N GLY A 463 -17.08 14.54 8.36
CA GLY A 463 -18.11 14.04 9.29
C GLY A 463 -19.11 13.02 8.69
N SER A 464 -19.00 12.69 7.41
CA SER A 464 -19.78 11.65 6.70
C SER A 464 -18.92 10.50 6.15
N GLY A 465 -17.63 10.44 6.49
CA GLY A 465 -16.68 9.43 6.03
C GLY A 465 -15.65 9.96 5.03
N THR A 466 -14.93 9.06 4.36
CA THR A 466 -13.88 9.40 3.38
C THR A 466 -14.49 10.04 2.12
N GLY A 467 -14.23 11.32 1.89
CA GLY A 467 -14.79 12.11 0.78
C GLY A 467 -13.93 12.14 -0.49
N GLN A 468 -12.61 12.02 -0.34
CA GLN A 468 -11.66 11.92 -1.46
C GLN A 468 -10.53 11.01 -1.02
N CYS A 469 -10.08 10.11 -1.89
CA CYS A 469 -8.81 9.44 -1.67
C CYS A 469 -8.11 9.00 -2.97
N SER A 470 -6.78 8.89 -2.91
CA SER A 470 -5.92 8.19 -3.86
C SER A 470 -4.87 7.37 -3.10
N TYR A 471 -4.69 6.11 -3.48
CA TYR A 471 -3.60 5.28 -2.96
C TYR A 471 -2.74 4.78 -4.12
N ASN A 472 -1.42 4.97 -4.02
CA ASN A 472 -0.48 4.60 -5.07
C ASN A 472 0.73 3.86 -4.51
N LYS A 473 1.08 2.78 -5.18
CA LYS A 473 2.27 1.97 -4.94
C LYS A 473 3.24 2.11 -6.09
N TRP A 474 4.53 1.88 -5.86
CA TRP A 474 5.50 1.87 -6.95
C TRP A 474 6.63 0.86 -6.74
N GLN A 475 7.28 0.50 -7.84
CA GLN A 475 8.50 -0.29 -7.83
C GLN A 475 9.37 0.00 -9.06
N MET A 476 10.66 -0.29 -8.96
CA MET A 476 11.58 -0.27 -10.10
C MET A 476 11.59 -1.63 -10.78
N GLN A 477 11.38 -1.64 -12.09
CA GLN A 477 11.35 -2.85 -12.91
C GLN A 477 12.55 -2.85 -13.89
N PRO A 478 13.48 -3.80 -13.76
CA PRO A 478 14.55 -3.97 -14.74
C PRO A 478 13.99 -4.45 -16.08
N VAL A 479 14.59 -3.98 -17.17
CA VAL A 479 14.20 -4.37 -18.53
C VAL A 479 15.44 -4.81 -19.27
N ALA A 480 15.37 -6.01 -19.86
CA ALA A 480 16.50 -6.57 -20.61
C ALA A 480 16.92 -5.62 -21.74
N GLY A 481 18.18 -5.23 -21.73
CA GLY A 481 18.76 -4.31 -22.72
C GLY A 481 18.59 -2.82 -22.40
N GLU A 482 17.95 -2.45 -21.29
CA GLU A 482 17.89 -1.06 -20.80
C GLU A 482 18.84 -0.89 -19.61
N GLU A 483 19.65 0.18 -19.63
CA GLU A 483 20.57 0.51 -18.53
C GLU A 483 19.82 0.99 -17.29
N ASN A 484 18.77 1.78 -17.50
CA ASN A 484 17.92 2.33 -16.45
C ASN A 484 16.64 1.51 -16.35
N TYR A 485 16.14 1.37 -15.13
CA TYR A 485 14.92 0.62 -14.84
C TYR A 485 13.71 1.46 -15.19
N ARG A 486 12.56 0.82 -15.32
CA ARG A 486 11.29 1.51 -15.49
C ARG A 486 10.63 1.70 -14.14
N LEU A 487 10.10 2.88 -13.89
CA LEU A 487 9.23 3.13 -12.74
C LEU A 487 7.85 2.55 -13.05
N VAL A 488 7.39 1.60 -12.24
CA VAL A 488 6.07 1.01 -12.32
C VAL A 488 5.24 1.55 -11.19
N ILE A 489 4.14 2.23 -11.50
CA ILE A 489 3.19 2.78 -10.53
C ILE A 489 1.90 1.99 -10.61
N ILE A 490 1.41 1.54 -9.47
CA ILE A 490 0.15 0.84 -9.31
C ILE A 490 -0.80 1.75 -8.56
N THR A 491 -1.86 2.20 -9.23
CA THR A 491 -2.93 2.95 -8.56
C THR A 491 -3.93 1.95 -7.96
N GLY A 492 -4.28 2.17 -6.71
CA GLY A 492 -5.18 1.33 -5.92
C GLY A 492 -6.50 2.02 -5.64
N SER A 493 -7.49 1.24 -5.22
CA SER A 493 -8.72 1.78 -4.64
C SER A 493 -8.46 2.31 -3.24
N CYS A 494 -9.24 3.29 -2.83
CA CYS A 494 -9.20 3.85 -1.47
C CYS A 494 -10.09 3.16 -0.46
N MET A 495 -10.49 1.93 -0.79
CA MET A 495 -11.27 1.11 0.11
C MET A 495 -10.36 0.16 0.88
N SER A 496 -10.88 -0.46 1.94
CA SER A 496 -10.11 -1.29 2.86
C SER A 496 -9.24 -2.38 2.20
N SER A 497 -9.67 -2.94 1.06
CA SER A 497 -8.90 -3.98 0.36
C SER A 497 -7.81 -3.44 -0.59
N ASN A 498 -7.78 -2.12 -0.83
CA ASN A 498 -6.80 -1.45 -1.67
C ASN A 498 -6.58 -2.13 -3.03
N VAL A 499 -7.69 -2.43 -3.71
CA VAL A 499 -7.72 -3.19 -4.97
C VAL A 499 -6.78 -2.52 -6.00
N PRO A 500 -5.78 -3.22 -6.53
CA PRO A 500 -4.96 -2.71 -7.62
C PRO A 500 -5.78 -2.51 -8.91
N LEU A 501 -5.83 -1.28 -9.43
CA LEU A 501 -6.71 -0.89 -10.54
C LEU A 501 -5.96 -0.66 -11.85
N GLU A 502 -4.89 0.12 -11.81
CA GLU A 502 -4.15 0.52 -13.00
C GLU A 502 -2.64 0.37 -12.80
N LYS A 503 -1.97 -0.14 -13.84
CA LYS A 503 -0.50 -0.19 -13.92
C LYS A 503 -0.03 0.86 -14.91
N THR A 504 0.72 1.85 -14.42
CA THR A 504 1.41 2.84 -15.25
C THR A 504 2.90 2.51 -15.29
N VAL A 505 3.49 2.47 -16.49
CA VAL A 505 4.93 2.23 -16.66
C VAL A 505 5.58 3.51 -17.19
N VAL A 506 6.45 4.12 -16.40
CA VAL A 506 7.15 5.36 -16.69
C VAL A 506 8.61 5.04 -17.02
N PRO A 507 9.05 5.20 -18.28
CA PRO A 507 10.45 4.99 -18.65
C PRO A 507 11.34 6.13 -18.13
N PHE A 508 12.59 5.83 -17.83
CA PHE A 508 13.59 6.85 -17.54
C PHE A 508 13.95 7.62 -18.82
N LYS A 509 13.78 8.94 -18.82
CA LYS A 509 14.09 9.81 -19.97
C LYS A 509 14.59 11.16 -19.48
N ASN A 510 15.59 11.71 -20.16
CA ASN A 510 16.14 13.04 -19.86
C ASN A 510 16.60 13.23 -18.39
N GLY A 511 17.07 12.16 -17.75
CA GLY A 511 17.60 12.22 -16.39
C GLY A 511 16.57 12.03 -15.27
N SER A 512 15.29 11.80 -15.58
CA SER A 512 14.23 11.61 -14.57
C SER A 512 13.11 10.68 -15.04
N TYR A 513 12.13 10.45 -14.16
CA TYR A 513 10.88 9.78 -14.47
C TYR A 513 9.74 10.80 -14.51
N SER A 514 9.09 10.95 -15.67
CA SER A 514 7.95 11.86 -15.83
C SER A 514 6.67 11.23 -15.26
N VAL A 515 6.49 11.33 -13.95
CA VAL A 515 5.27 10.87 -13.26
C VAL A 515 4.08 11.75 -13.68
N PRO A 516 2.89 11.18 -13.96
CA PRO A 516 1.70 11.98 -14.26
C PRO A 516 1.36 12.97 -13.14
N ASP A 517 1.06 14.23 -13.48
CA ASP A 517 0.80 15.32 -12.51
C ASP A 517 -0.25 14.95 -11.45
N LYS A 518 -1.31 14.25 -11.84
CA LYS A 518 -2.37 13.78 -10.94
C LYS A 518 -1.87 12.87 -9.80
N LEU A 519 -0.71 12.24 -9.97
CA LEU A 519 -0.09 11.35 -8.97
C LEU A 519 1.00 12.06 -8.15
N GLN A 520 1.28 13.33 -8.46
CA GLN A 520 2.19 14.19 -7.70
C GLN A 520 1.42 15.24 -6.87
N ASP A 521 0.12 15.38 -7.11
CA ASP A 521 -0.73 16.35 -6.43
C ASP A 521 -0.94 15.98 -4.95
N ARG A 522 -0.27 16.74 -4.08
CA ARG A 522 -0.36 16.60 -2.62
C ARG A 522 -1.68 17.14 -2.08
N GLY A 523 -2.49 17.85 -2.88
CA GLY A 523 -3.83 18.31 -2.49
C GLY A 523 -3.84 19.36 -1.38
N ILE A 524 -2.73 20.10 -1.21
CA ILE A 524 -2.51 21.10 -0.15
C ILE A 524 -2.34 22.48 -0.76
#